data_AF-A0A2R4A3P0-F1
#
_entry.id   AF-A0A2R4A3P0-F1
#
_cell.length_a   1.000
_cell.length_b   1.000
_cell.length_c   1.000
_cell.angle_alpha   90.00
_cell.angle_beta   90.00
_cell.angle_gamma   90.00
#
_symmetry.space_group_name_H-M   'P 1'
#
loop_
_entity.id
_entity.type
_entity.pdbx_description
1 polymer ?
#
loop_
_entity_poly.entity_id
_entity_poly.type
_entity_poly.pdbx_seq_one_letter_code
_entity_poly.pdbx_strand_id
1 'polypeptide(L)'
;MNKAKSNPFVLIIKLEKEKIKNFKRRIKKEFRLSQNRSIEVLIKKLNPILKGWANYYRSSYHSQEVFQSIGHYVYQRWWIWARKKHRRRSKHWIYSKYVFKTPKRSWRIGASEKMFLFDMTLAKQIKVKNLKNNVNPYLDEEYYTSRSFIRNADRFRKAIYKLHNFKCVECGQALYGEEDIHLHHVIPRKDGGQYTLEKIVPVHAICHESITYAKNE
;
A
#
# COMPACT_ATOMS: atom_id res chain seq x y z
N MET A 1 18.62 -20.45 -5.93
CA MET A 1 17.23 -19.91 -6.02
C MET A 1 16.27 -20.91 -5.38
N ASN A 2 15.70 -20.59 -4.23
CA ASN A 2 14.71 -21.48 -3.58
C ASN A 2 13.49 -21.63 -4.50
N LYS A 3 13.31 -22.81 -5.08
CA LYS A 3 12.09 -23.20 -5.79
C LYS A 3 10.99 -23.40 -4.74
N ALA A 4 10.45 -22.29 -4.22
CA ALA A 4 9.46 -22.29 -3.15
C ALA A 4 8.27 -23.21 -3.44
N LYS A 5 7.90 -23.38 -4.72
CA LYS A 5 6.78 -24.24 -5.16
C LYS A 5 6.96 -25.73 -4.85
N SER A 6 8.18 -26.23 -4.63
CA SER A 6 8.47 -27.65 -4.37
C SER A 6 8.99 -27.93 -2.97
N ASN A 7 9.09 -26.91 -2.11
CA ASN A 7 9.54 -27.11 -0.74
C ASN A 7 8.32 -27.39 0.16
N PRO A 8 8.17 -28.60 0.73
CA PRO A 8 7.03 -28.95 1.58
C PRO A 8 6.96 -28.14 2.87
N PHE A 9 8.07 -27.51 3.28
CA PHE A 9 8.15 -26.68 4.48
C PHE A 9 7.76 -25.21 4.24
N VAL A 10 7.40 -24.83 3.01
CA VAL A 10 7.01 -23.45 2.67
C VAL A 10 5.50 -23.38 2.48
N LEU A 11 4.79 -22.73 3.41
CA LEU A 11 3.38 -22.41 3.24
C LEU A 11 3.19 -21.35 2.16
N ILE A 12 2.50 -21.72 1.09
CA ILE A 12 2.20 -20.80 -0.01
C ILE A 12 0.73 -20.41 0.00
N ILE A 13 0.46 -19.17 0.42
CA ILE A 13 -0.89 -18.59 0.38
C ILE A 13 -1.16 -18.06 -1.03
N LYS A 14 -1.71 -18.90 -1.91
CA LYS A 14 -2.13 -18.56 -3.28
C LYS A 14 -3.58 -18.09 -3.33
N LEU A 15 -3.89 -17.31 -4.38
CA LEU A 15 -5.28 -17.02 -4.71
C LEU A 15 -5.93 -18.25 -5.34
N GLU A 16 -7.10 -18.57 -4.84
CA GLU A 16 -7.94 -19.62 -5.39
C GLU A 16 -8.50 -19.23 -6.77
N LYS A 17 -8.44 -20.17 -7.73
CA LYS A 17 -8.90 -19.95 -9.10
C LYS A 17 -10.38 -19.56 -9.15
N GLU A 18 -11.20 -20.11 -8.27
CA GLU A 18 -12.62 -19.82 -8.20
C GLU A 18 -12.92 -18.38 -7.76
N LYS A 19 -12.21 -17.87 -6.74
CA LYS A 19 -12.33 -16.47 -6.31
C LYS A 19 -11.98 -15.49 -7.43
N ILE A 20 -10.95 -15.81 -8.23
CA ILE A 20 -10.59 -15.02 -9.42
C ILE A 20 -11.72 -15.05 -10.47
N LYS A 21 -12.29 -16.23 -10.76
CA LYS A 21 -13.42 -16.35 -11.70
C LYS A 21 -14.63 -15.56 -11.23
N ASN A 22 -15.01 -15.70 -9.96
CA ASN A 22 -16.12 -14.96 -9.35
C ASN A 22 -15.90 -13.44 -9.42
N PHE A 23 -14.68 -12.99 -9.18
CA PHE A 23 -14.34 -11.57 -9.32
C PHE A 23 -14.47 -11.07 -10.75
N LYS A 24 -13.98 -11.83 -11.75
CA LYS A 24 -14.17 -11.51 -13.17
C LYS A 24 -15.67 -11.47 -13.55
N ARG A 25 -16.50 -12.38 -13.03
CA ARG A 25 -17.96 -12.36 -13.23
C ARG A 25 -18.59 -11.09 -12.66
N ARG A 26 -18.19 -10.68 -11.45
CA ARG A 26 -18.65 -9.43 -10.82
C ARG A 26 -18.28 -8.21 -11.66
N ILE A 27 -17.03 -8.09 -12.10
CA ILE A 27 -16.58 -7.02 -13.01
C ILE A 27 -17.45 -6.99 -14.28
N LYS A 28 -17.65 -8.16 -14.92
CA LYS A 28 -18.48 -8.27 -16.12
C LYS A 28 -19.92 -7.79 -15.87
N LYS A 29 -20.49 -8.08 -14.71
CA LYS A 29 -21.83 -7.62 -14.30
C LYS A 29 -21.88 -6.10 -14.20
N GLU A 30 -20.92 -5.47 -13.53
CA GLU A 30 -20.88 -4.00 -13.39
C GLU A 30 -20.81 -3.27 -14.75
N PHE A 31 -20.00 -3.78 -15.69
CA PHE A 31 -19.96 -3.25 -17.05
C PHE A 31 -21.29 -3.42 -17.79
N ARG A 32 -21.98 -4.56 -17.62
CA ARG A 32 -23.30 -4.80 -18.23
C ARG A 32 -24.36 -3.85 -17.69
N LEU A 33 -24.43 -3.69 -16.36
CA LEU A 33 -25.39 -2.79 -15.70
C LEU A 33 -25.16 -1.31 -16.06
N SER A 34 -23.94 -0.97 -16.45
CA SER A 34 -23.56 0.39 -16.81
C SER A 34 -23.65 0.66 -18.31
N GLN A 35 -24.18 -0.25 -19.14
CA GLN A 35 -24.23 -0.08 -20.60
C GLN A 35 -24.90 1.23 -21.03
N ASN A 36 -26.00 1.60 -20.36
CA ASN A 36 -26.78 2.81 -20.64
C ASN A 36 -26.43 3.98 -19.70
N ARG A 37 -25.42 3.82 -18.84
CA ARG A 37 -25.02 4.83 -17.86
C ARG A 37 -23.75 5.55 -18.31
N SER A 38 -23.49 6.70 -17.73
CA SER A 38 -22.25 7.44 -17.99
C SER A 38 -21.01 6.69 -17.47
N ILE A 39 -19.83 7.02 -17.98
CA ILE A 39 -18.59 6.35 -17.55
C ILE A 39 -18.22 6.74 -16.12
N GLU A 40 -18.59 7.95 -15.66
CA GLU A 40 -18.40 8.40 -14.29
C GLU A 40 -19.10 7.45 -13.31
N VAL A 41 -20.35 7.08 -13.59
CA VAL A 41 -21.12 6.17 -12.74
C VAL A 41 -20.47 4.79 -12.66
N LEU A 42 -19.99 4.28 -13.81
CA LEU A 42 -19.26 3.02 -13.86
C LEU A 42 -17.97 3.08 -13.02
N ILE A 43 -17.17 4.14 -13.18
CA ILE A 43 -15.92 4.32 -12.44
C ILE A 43 -16.18 4.45 -10.93
N LYS A 44 -17.20 5.22 -10.51
CA LYS A 44 -17.59 5.35 -9.09
C LYS A 44 -17.93 4.01 -8.45
N LYS A 45 -18.62 3.12 -9.19
CA LYS A 45 -19.00 1.79 -8.71
C LYS A 45 -17.85 0.79 -8.76
N LEU A 46 -17.09 0.77 -9.86
CA LEU A 46 -16.10 -0.27 -10.11
C LEU A 46 -14.79 -0.02 -9.35
N ASN A 47 -14.37 1.23 -9.15
CA ASN A 47 -13.11 1.54 -8.47
C ASN A 47 -13.02 1.00 -7.05
N PRO A 48 -14.02 1.19 -6.16
CA PRO A 48 -13.97 0.62 -4.81
C PRO A 48 -13.86 -0.91 -4.82
N ILE A 49 -14.53 -1.59 -5.75
CA ILE A 49 -14.49 -3.05 -5.90
C ILE A 49 -13.09 -3.52 -6.29
N LEU A 50 -12.47 -2.87 -7.29
CA LEU A 50 -11.13 -3.18 -7.75
C LEU A 50 -10.08 -2.90 -6.66
N LYS A 51 -10.15 -1.72 -6.03
CA LYS A 51 -9.23 -1.33 -4.95
C LYS A 51 -9.34 -2.24 -3.74
N GLY A 52 -10.56 -2.56 -3.30
CA GLY A 52 -10.79 -3.44 -2.17
C GLY A 52 -10.21 -4.84 -2.40
N TRP A 53 -10.45 -5.40 -3.60
CA TRP A 53 -9.92 -6.71 -3.95
C TRP A 53 -8.38 -6.72 -4.05
N ALA A 54 -7.80 -5.69 -4.68
CA ALA A 54 -6.34 -5.52 -4.73
C ALA A 54 -5.73 -5.40 -3.32
N ASN A 55 -6.36 -4.61 -2.45
CA ASN A 55 -5.89 -4.40 -1.08
C ASN A 55 -5.99 -5.67 -0.23
N TYR A 56 -7.03 -6.48 -0.43
CA TYR A 56 -7.19 -7.74 0.29
C TYR A 56 -6.12 -8.77 -0.11
N TYR A 57 -5.89 -8.93 -1.41
CA TYR A 57 -4.98 -9.97 -1.92
C TYR A 57 -3.53 -9.51 -2.11
N ARG A 58 -3.17 -8.27 -1.78
CA ARG A 58 -1.80 -7.73 -1.98
C ARG A 58 -0.70 -8.52 -1.27
N SER A 59 -1.01 -9.24 -0.19
CA SER A 59 -0.02 -10.04 0.55
C SER A 59 0.09 -11.47 0.07
N SER A 60 -0.82 -11.92 -0.80
CA SER A 60 -0.83 -13.30 -1.29
C SER A 60 0.29 -13.55 -2.31
N TYR A 61 0.76 -14.79 -2.35
CA TYR A 61 1.82 -15.25 -3.23
C TYR A 61 1.39 -15.18 -4.72
N HIS A 62 2.27 -14.67 -5.58
CA HIS A 62 2.00 -14.35 -7.00
C HIS A 62 0.75 -13.48 -7.26
N SER A 63 0.33 -12.64 -6.29
CA SER A 63 -0.81 -11.73 -6.52
C SER A 63 -0.57 -10.73 -7.65
N GLN A 64 0.68 -10.36 -7.93
CA GLN A 64 1.03 -9.45 -9.03
C GLN A 64 0.59 -9.96 -10.41
N GLU A 65 0.82 -11.25 -10.70
CA GLU A 65 0.44 -11.88 -11.97
C GLU A 65 -1.09 -11.89 -12.12
N VAL A 66 -1.80 -12.15 -11.02
CA VAL A 66 -3.27 -12.13 -10.99
C VAL A 66 -3.80 -10.70 -11.19
N PHE A 67 -3.19 -9.70 -10.57
CA PHE A 67 -3.54 -8.29 -10.78
C PHE A 67 -3.36 -7.86 -12.23
N GLN A 68 -2.27 -8.29 -12.88
CA GLN A 68 -2.05 -8.05 -14.30
C GLN A 68 -3.12 -8.71 -15.18
N SER A 69 -3.43 -9.99 -14.92
CA SER A 69 -4.50 -10.72 -15.63
C SER A 69 -5.87 -10.05 -15.50
N ILE A 70 -6.20 -9.57 -14.29
CA ILE A 70 -7.45 -8.86 -14.04
C ILE A 70 -7.43 -7.48 -14.68
N GLY A 71 -6.32 -6.74 -14.64
CA GLY A 71 -6.17 -5.45 -15.30
C GLY A 71 -6.43 -5.55 -16.79
N HIS A 72 -5.82 -6.54 -17.45
CA HIS A 72 -6.08 -6.83 -18.85
C HIS A 72 -7.56 -7.18 -19.11
N TYR A 73 -8.17 -8.00 -18.24
CA TYR A 73 -9.59 -8.32 -18.34
C TYR A 73 -10.49 -7.08 -18.21
N VAL A 74 -10.21 -6.18 -17.26
CA VAL A 74 -10.94 -4.93 -17.08
C VAL A 74 -10.83 -4.06 -18.34
N TYR A 75 -9.65 -3.95 -18.93
CA TYR A 75 -9.44 -3.24 -20.20
C TYR A 75 -10.29 -3.83 -21.33
N GLN A 76 -10.27 -5.16 -21.51
CA GLN A 76 -11.11 -5.83 -22.51
C GLN A 76 -12.60 -5.56 -22.29
N ARG A 77 -13.07 -5.62 -21.03
CA ARG A 77 -14.47 -5.35 -20.69
C ARG A 77 -14.87 -3.90 -20.97
N TRP A 78 -13.99 -2.95 -20.68
CA TRP A 78 -14.19 -1.55 -21.03
C TRP A 78 -14.26 -1.36 -22.54
N TRP A 79 -13.36 -1.96 -23.31
CA TRP A 79 -13.37 -1.82 -24.77
C TRP A 79 -14.67 -2.34 -25.37
N ILE A 80 -15.15 -3.51 -24.93
CA ILE A 80 -16.43 -4.08 -25.36
C ILE A 80 -17.59 -3.13 -24.99
N TRP A 81 -17.62 -2.61 -23.77
CA TRP A 81 -18.64 -1.67 -23.32
C TRP A 81 -18.66 -0.40 -24.18
N ALA A 82 -17.50 0.19 -24.44
CA ALA A 82 -17.35 1.43 -25.20
C ALA A 82 -17.76 1.24 -26.67
N ARG A 83 -17.35 0.12 -27.29
CA ARG A 83 -17.76 -0.23 -28.67
C ARG A 83 -19.27 -0.47 -28.78
N LYS A 84 -19.89 -1.10 -27.78
CA LYS A 84 -21.34 -1.29 -27.74
C LYS A 84 -22.10 0.00 -27.51
N LYS A 85 -21.56 0.91 -26.69
CA LYS A 85 -22.18 2.21 -26.41
C LYS A 85 -22.10 3.14 -27.62
N HIS A 86 -21.01 3.10 -28.37
CA HIS A 86 -20.75 3.98 -29.51
C HIS A 86 -20.63 3.20 -30.82
N ARG A 87 -21.68 2.46 -31.20
CA ARG A 87 -21.67 1.61 -32.41
C ARG A 87 -21.37 2.38 -33.70
N ARG A 88 -21.79 3.66 -33.77
CA ARG A 88 -21.62 4.54 -34.94
C ARG A 88 -20.31 5.35 -34.93
N ARG A 89 -19.44 5.19 -33.93
CA ARG A 89 -18.20 5.97 -33.81
C ARG A 89 -16.97 5.13 -34.13
N SER A 90 -15.94 5.78 -34.66
CA SER A 90 -14.66 5.14 -34.98
C SER A 90 -13.93 4.70 -33.71
N LYS A 91 -13.01 3.74 -33.85
CA LYS A 91 -12.14 3.27 -32.74
C LYS A 91 -11.31 4.42 -32.18
N HIS A 92 -10.78 5.27 -33.06
CA HIS A 92 -10.00 6.45 -32.69
C HIS A 92 -10.80 7.42 -31.81
N TRP A 93 -12.04 7.73 -32.22
CA TRP A 93 -12.91 8.63 -31.44
C TRP A 93 -13.23 8.06 -30.05
N ILE A 94 -13.41 6.74 -29.94
CA ILE A 94 -13.64 6.10 -28.63
C ILE A 94 -12.40 6.24 -27.74
N TYR A 95 -11.21 6.06 -28.31
CA TYR A 95 -9.96 6.19 -27.57
C TYR A 95 -9.75 7.63 -27.09
N SER A 96 -9.90 8.62 -27.98
CA SER A 96 -9.76 10.04 -27.62
C SER A 96 -10.79 10.51 -26.59
N LYS A 97 -12.00 9.94 -26.60
CA LYS A 97 -13.07 10.29 -25.65
C LYS A 97 -12.81 9.81 -24.23
N TYR A 98 -12.16 8.67 -24.06
CA TYR A 98 -12.11 7.95 -22.77
C TYR A 98 -10.71 7.71 -22.25
N VAL A 99 -9.66 7.94 -23.04
CA VAL A 99 -8.29 7.72 -22.64
C VAL A 99 -7.61 9.07 -22.48
N PHE A 100 -7.17 9.36 -21.26
CA PHE A 100 -6.58 10.63 -20.88
C PHE A 100 -5.12 10.42 -20.47
N LYS A 101 -4.29 11.44 -20.70
CA LYS A 101 -2.91 11.45 -20.25
C LYS A 101 -2.85 11.85 -18.78
N THR A 102 -2.23 11.00 -17.97
CA THR A 102 -2.01 11.26 -16.54
C THR A 102 -0.81 12.21 -16.38
N PRO A 103 -0.70 13.00 -15.29
CA PRO A 103 0.49 13.82 -15.02
C PRO A 103 1.81 13.05 -15.08
N LYS A 104 1.78 11.75 -14.73
CA LYS A 104 2.92 10.83 -14.83
C LYS A 104 3.17 10.29 -16.26
N ARG A 105 2.65 10.97 -17.29
CA ARG A 105 2.74 10.64 -18.72
C ARG A 105 2.21 9.24 -19.10
N SER A 106 1.34 8.64 -18.30
CA SER A 106 0.68 7.37 -18.61
C SER A 106 -0.73 7.57 -19.15
N TRP A 107 -1.11 6.79 -20.17
CA TRP A 107 -2.46 6.81 -20.74
C TRP A 107 -3.39 5.94 -19.90
N ARG A 108 -4.49 6.51 -19.43
CA ARG A 108 -5.44 5.81 -18.56
C ARG A 108 -6.87 6.05 -18.99
N ILE A 109 -7.68 5.01 -18.86
CA ILE A 109 -9.12 5.10 -19.08
C ILE A 109 -9.71 5.98 -17.97
N GLY A 110 -10.52 6.95 -18.35
CA GLY A 110 -11.17 7.86 -17.42
C GLY A 110 -12.45 8.46 -17.99
N ALA A 111 -13.15 9.20 -17.14
CA ALA A 111 -14.23 10.09 -17.53
C ALA A 111 -13.71 11.50 -17.86
N SER A 112 -12.67 11.92 -17.15
CA SER A 112 -12.00 13.21 -17.27
C SER A 112 -10.56 13.06 -16.79
N GLU A 113 -9.75 14.11 -16.96
CA GLU A 113 -8.36 14.16 -16.48
C GLU A 113 -8.21 14.04 -14.96
N LYS A 114 -9.30 14.18 -14.21
CA LYS A 114 -9.33 14.03 -12.74
C LYS A 114 -9.89 12.69 -12.29
N MET A 115 -10.56 11.95 -13.17
CA MET A 115 -11.34 10.77 -12.79
C MET A 115 -11.02 9.57 -13.67
N PHE A 116 -10.15 8.70 -13.16
CA PHE A 116 -9.68 7.52 -13.87
C PHE A 116 -10.27 6.22 -13.32
N LEU A 117 -10.43 5.24 -14.22
CA LEU A 117 -10.65 3.86 -13.85
C LEU A 117 -9.39 3.31 -13.16
N PHE A 118 -9.57 2.60 -12.06
CA PHE A 118 -8.47 2.00 -11.32
C PHE A 118 -7.79 0.93 -12.19
N ASP A 119 -6.49 1.08 -12.36
CA ASP A 119 -5.67 0.15 -13.10
C ASP A 119 -5.07 -0.86 -12.12
N MET A 120 -5.58 -2.09 -12.20
CA MET A 120 -5.11 -3.19 -11.35
C MET A 120 -3.65 -3.52 -11.59
N THR A 121 -3.09 -3.24 -12.77
CA THR A 121 -1.67 -3.51 -13.05
C THR A 121 -0.73 -2.66 -12.20
N LEU A 122 -1.21 -1.50 -11.72
CA LEU A 122 -0.47 -0.60 -10.83
C LEU A 122 -0.54 -1.04 -9.36
N ALA A 123 -1.43 -1.98 -9.00
CA ALA A 123 -1.43 -2.55 -7.67
C ALA A 123 -0.13 -3.32 -7.46
N LYS A 124 0.51 -3.12 -6.30
CA LYS A 124 1.78 -3.76 -5.95
C LYS A 124 1.53 -4.83 -4.90
N GLN A 125 2.00 -6.04 -5.19
CA GLN A 125 2.14 -7.09 -4.20
C GLN A 125 3.08 -6.63 -3.06
N ILE A 126 2.65 -6.82 -1.81
CA ILE A 126 3.54 -6.76 -0.65
C ILE A 126 4.38 -8.04 -0.66
N LYS A 127 5.70 -7.88 -0.72
CA LYS A 127 6.63 -8.96 -0.42
C LYS A 127 7.01 -8.87 1.05
N VAL A 128 6.64 -9.89 1.83
CA VAL A 128 7.13 -10.02 3.21
C VAL A 128 8.60 -10.39 3.14
N LYS A 129 9.45 -9.66 3.87
CA LYS A 129 10.86 -10.04 4.00
C LYS A 129 10.96 -11.29 4.86
N ASN A 130 11.62 -12.32 4.33
CA ASN A 130 11.93 -13.54 5.09
C ASN A 130 12.71 -13.20 6.35
N LEU A 131 12.53 -14.04 7.38
CA LEU A 131 13.42 -14.04 8.54
C LEU A 131 14.84 -14.42 8.11
N LYS A 132 15.84 -13.97 8.85
CA LYS A 132 17.21 -14.47 8.67
C LYS A 132 17.24 -15.93 9.13
N ASN A 133 17.78 -16.82 8.31
CA ASN A 133 17.74 -18.27 8.58
C ASN A 133 18.62 -18.69 9.78
N ASN A 134 19.66 -17.93 10.12
CA ASN A 134 20.61 -18.25 11.20
C ASN A 134 20.36 -17.41 12.46
N VAL A 135 19.09 -17.09 12.75
CA VAL A 135 18.72 -16.22 13.87
C VAL A 135 17.56 -16.87 14.62
N ASN A 136 17.80 -17.25 15.87
CA ASN A 136 16.89 -18.01 16.71
C ASN A 136 16.05 -17.04 17.58
N PRO A 137 14.70 -17.14 17.59
CA PRO A 137 13.84 -16.32 18.45
C PRO A 137 14.22 -16.27 19.94
N TYR A 138 14.81 -17.34 20.47
CA TYR A 138 15.13 -17.48 21.89
C TYR A 138 16.57 -17.07 22.23
N LEU A 139 17.48 -17.03 21.25
CA LEU A 139 18.88 -16.64 21.47
C LEU A 139 19.16 -15.22 20.99
N ASP A 140 18.42 -14.76 19.98
CA ASP A 140 18.63 -13.49 19.29
C ASP A 140 17.44 -12.55 19.49
N GLU A 141 17.00 -12.36 20.73
CA GLU A 141 15.82 -11.56 21.08
C GLU A 141 15.86 -10.14 20.47
N GLU A 142 17.04 -9.51 20.50
CA GLU A 142 17.28 -8.17 19.96
C GLU A 142 16.90 -8.01 18.47
N TYR A 143 17.12 -9.06 17.67
CA TYR A 143 16.72 -9.05 16.26
C TYR A 143 15.18 -9.04 16.11
N TYR A 144 14.48 -9.80 16.96
CA TYR A 144 13.03 -9.94 16.86
C TYR A 144 12.30 -8.72 17.44
N THR A 145 12.78 -8.15 18.55
CA THR A 145 12.25 -6.91 19.14
C THR A 145 12.41 -5.74 18.19
N SER A 146 13.62 -5.50 17.66
CA SER A 146 13.89 -4.44 16.68
C SER A 146 13.05 -4.61 15.40
N ARG A 147 12.88 -5.84 14.90
CA ARG A 147 12.04 -6.13 13.72
C ARG A 147 10.55 -5.90 13.97
N SER A 148 10.03 -6.31 15.14
CA SER A 148 8.63 -6.12 15.54
C SER A 148 8.31 -4.63 15.66
N PHE A 149 9.19 -3.92 16.37
CA PHE A 149 9.15 -2.47 16.55
C PHE A 149 9.08 -1.73 15.21
N ILE A 150 10.01 -2.04 14.29
CA ILE A 150 9.98 -1.49 12.94
C ILE A 150 8.71 -1.90 12.21
N ARG A 151 8.18 -3.12 12.35
CA ARG A 151 6.98 -3.52 11.59
C ARG A 151 5.76 -2.68 11.98
N ASN A 152 5.56 -2.48 13.28
CA ASN A 152 4.35 -1.89 13.86
C ASN A 152 4.35 -0.35 13.81
N ALA A 153 5.52 0.29 13.74
CA ALA A 153 5.62 1.75 13.63
C ALA A 153 4.96 2.31 12.35
N ASP A 154 4.31 3.48 12.46
CA ASP A 154 3.80 4.21 11.31
C ASP A 154 4.94 4.73 10.41
N ARG A 155 4.61 5.23 9.20
CA ARG A 155 5.62 5.65 8.23
C ARG A 155 6.50 6.79 8.76
N PHE A 156 5.93 7.71 9.54
CA PHE A 156 6.64 8.87 10.07
C PHE A 156 7.59 8.44 11.18
N ARG A 157 7.10 7.67 12.16
CA ARG A 157 7.94 7.06 13.22
C ARG A 157 9.11 6.25 12.66
N LYS A 158 8.85 5.39 11.66
CA LYS A 158 9.90 4.63 10.97
C LYS A 158 11.02 5.50 10.40
N ALA A 159 10.68 6.66 9.85
CA ALA A 159 11.66 7.56 9.27
C ALA A 159 12.54 8.19 10.36
N ILE A 160 11.93 8.64 11.46
CA ILE A 160 12.64 9.22 12.62
C ILE A 160 13.55 8.16 13.26
N TYR A 161 13.03 6.98 13.59
CA TYR A 161 13.82 5.93 14.23
C TYR A 161 15.02 5.53 13.37
N LYS A 162 14.85 5.50 12.05
CA LYS A 162 15.95 5.21 11.12
C LYS A 162 16.98 6.35 11.08
N LEU A 163 16.55 7.61 11.18
CA LEU A 163 17.43 8.77 11.18
C LEU A 163 18.34 8.78 12.42
N HIS A 164 17.80 8.34 13.56
CA HIS A 164 18.52 8.25 14.84
C HIS A 164 19.09 6.84 15.13
N ASN A 165 19.29 6.00 14.11
CA ASN A 165 19.87 4.66 14.24
C ASN A 165 19.21 3.77 15.32
N PHE A 166 17.90 3.92 15.52
CA PHE A 166 17.10 3.20 16.51
C PHE A 166 17.55 3.42 17.96
N LYS A 167 18.13 4.58 18.26
CA LYS A 167 18.56 4.96 19.62
C LYS A 167 17.77 6.17 20.13
N CYS A 168 17.56 6.19 21.44
CA CYS A 168 17.07 7.35 22.16
C CYS A 168 18.15 8.45 22.16
N VAL A 169 17.74 9.70 21.96
CA VAL A 169 18.68 10.84 21.91
C VAL A 169 19.21 11.21 23.30
N GLU A 170 18.42 11.00 24.35
CA GLU A 170 18.81 11.37 25.72
C GLU A 170 19.72 10.33 26.37
N CYS A 171 19.32 9.06 26.41
CA CYS A 171 20.08 8.02 27.11
C CYS A 171 21.03 7.24 26.18
N GLY A 172 20.92 7.40 24.85
CA GLY A 172 21.74 6.68 23.87
C GLY A 172 21.42 5.18 23.73
N GLN A 173 20.48 4.66 24.54
CA GLN A 173 20.08 3.25 24.51
C GLN A 173 19.13 2.94 23.34
N ALA A 174 18.96 1.66 23.07
CA ALA A 174 18.08 1.18 22.02
C ALA A 174 16.61 1.56 22.27
N LEU A 175 15.90 1.87 21.18
CA LEU A 175 14.46 2.16 21.17
C LEU A 175 13.60 0.89 21.23
N TYR A 176 14.18 -0.30 21.18
CA TYR A 176 13.40 -1.54 21.22
C TYR A 176 13.38 -2.10 22.65
N GLY A 177 12.19 -2.44 23.13
CA GLY A 177 11.95 -2.92 24.50
C GLY A 177 10.45 -2.89 24.83
N GLU A 178 10.13 -2.97 26.12
CA GLU A 178 8.74 -2.86 26.62
C GLU A 178 8.30 -1.41 26.85
N GLU A 179 9.25 -0.48 26.95
CA GLU A 179 8.96 0.92 27.20
C GLU A 179 8.33 1.63 26.01
N ASP A 180 7.33 2.48 26.30
CA ASP A 180 6.72 3.33 25.30
C ASP A 180 7.68 4.42 24.81
N ILE A 181 7.50 4.81 23.54
CA ILE A 181 8.39 5.75 22.87
C ILE A 181 7.63 6.98 22.45
N HIS A 182 8.08 8.10 22.98
CA HIS A 182 7.55 9.41 22.69
C HIS A 182 8.39 10.11 21.62
N LEU A 183 7.72 10.98 20.88
CA LEU A 183 8.35 11.86 19.91
C LEU A 183 8.45 13.26 20.52
N HIS A 184 9.66 13.64 20.92
CA HIS A 184 9.93 14.93 21.55
C HIS A 184 10.26 15.99 20.49
N HIS A 185 9.83 17.23 20.71
CA HIS A 185 10.23 18.34 19.85
C HIS A 185 11.54 18.94 20.37
N VAL A 186 12.54 19.09 19.50
CA VAL A 186 13.82 19.72 19.87
C VAL A 186 13.60 21.16 20.32
N ILE A 187 12.76 21.90 19.60
CA ILE A 187 12.27 23.22 19.98
C ILE A 187 10.85 23.03 20.52
N PRO A 188 10.52 23.46 21.76
CA PRO A 188 9.18 23.34 22.29
C PRO A 188 8.15 23.98 21.36
N ARG A 189 6.94 23.42 21.34
CA ARG A 189 5.86 23.93 20.49
C ARG A 189 5.45 25.36 20.85
N LYS A 190 5.64 25.76 22.11
CA LYS A 190 5.43 27.14 22.59
C LYS A 190 6.36 28.15 21.89
N ASP A 191 7.58 27.72 21.57
CA ASP A 191 8.62 28.55 20.94
C ASP A 191 8.63 28.42 19.40
N GLY A 192 7.54 27.91 18.81
CA GLY A 192 7.42 27.76 17.36
C GLY A 192 7.99 26.44 16.80
N GLY A 193 8.21 25.44 17.64
CA GLY A 193 8.63 24.10 17.22
C GLY A 193 7.68 23.48 16.19
N GLN A 194 8.22 23.14 15.01
CA GLN A 194 7.45 22.49 13.93
C GLN A 194 7.54 20.97 14.02
N TYR A 195 6.45 20.30 13.62
CA TYR A 195 6.38 18.84 13.57
C TYR A 195 6.96 18.31 12.24
N THR A 196 8.28 18.40 12.07
CA THR A 196 9.00 17.93 10.88
C THR A 196 10.03 16.84 11.24
N LEU A 197 10.47 16.06 10.25
CA LEU A 197 11.43 14.96 10.46
C LEU A 197 12.76 15.39 11.10
N GLU A 198 13.17 16.64 10.88
CA GLU A 198 14.44 17.19 11.39
C GLU A 198 14.31 17.75 12.82
N LYS A 199 13.11 18.14 13.23
CA LYS A 199 12.86 18.87 14.49
C LYS A 199 12.25 17.99 15.59
N ILE A 200 12.10 16.70 15.32
CA ILE A 200 11.52 15.72 16.24
C ILE A 200 12.55 14.63 16.49
N VAL A 201 12.71 14.27 17.76
CA VAL A 201 13.62 13.21 18.20
C VAL A 201 12.84 12.11 18.94
N PRO A 202 13.26 10.84 18.79
CA PRO A 202 12.66 9.73 19.52
C PRO A 202 13.31 9.60 20.91
N VAL A 203 12.47 9.47 21.94
CA VAL A 203 12.90 9.29 23.33
C VAL A 203 12.02 8.25 24.02
N HIS A 204 12.56 7.51 24.98
CA HIS A 204 11.75 6.67 25.87
C HIS A 204 10.78 7.53 26.68
N ALA A 205 9.66 6.96 27.13
CA ALA A 205 8.68 7.67 27.95
C ALA A 205 9.32 8.28 29.21
N ILE A 206 10.19 7.53 29.89
CA ILE A 206 10.93 7.98 31.08
C ILE A 206 11.89 9.13 30.74
N CYS A 207 12.63 9.02 29.64
CA CYS A 207 13.51 10.11 29.18
C CYS A 207 12.71 11.35 28.76
N HIS A 208 11.52 11.16 28.20
CA HIS A 208 10.63 12.28 27.87
C HIS A 208 10.21 13.02 29.13
N GLU A 209 9.83 12.29 30.18
CA GLU A 209 9.50 12.85 31.48
C GLU A 209 10.67 13.65 32.05
N SER A 210 11.88 13.10 32.08
CA SER A 210 13.05 13.81 32.60
C SER A 210 13.33 15.13 31.88
N ILE A 211 13.22 15.17 30.55
CA ILE A 211 13.35 16.43 29.77
C ILE A 211 12.26 17.45 30.15
N THR A 212 11.03 16.98 30.34
CA THR A 212 9.90 17.88 30.64
C THR A 212 9.94 18.41 32.07
N TYR A 213 10.38 17.60 33.04
CA TYR A 213 10.49 18.01 34.44
C TYR A 213 11.70 18.92 34.66
N ALA A 214 12.84 18.66 34.01
CA ALA A 214 14.06 19.47 34.15
C ALA A 214 13.94 20.92 33.61
N LYS A 215 12.87 21.26 32.88
CA LYS A 215 12.61 22.61 32.35
C LYS A 215 11.64 23.44 33.19
N ASN A 216 11.13 22.88 34.30
CA ASN A 216 10.19 23.55 35.19
C ASN A 216 10.85 24.12 36.46
N GLU A 217 12.18 24.13 36.54
CA GLU A 217 13.00 24.91 37.49
C GLU A 217 13.61 26.12 36.78
#